data_AF-A0A7V9GSL7-F1
#
_entry.id   AF-A0A7V9GSL7-F1
#
_cell.length_a   1.000
_cell.length_b   1.000
_cell.length_c   1.000
_cell.angle_alpha   90.00
_cell.angle_beta   90.00
_cell.angle_gamma   90.00
#
_symmetry.space_group_name_H-M   'P 1'
#
loop_
_entity.id
_entity.type
_entity.pdbx_description
1 polymer ?
#
loop_
_entity_poly.entity_id
_entity_poly.type
_entity_poly.pdbx_seq_one_letter_code
_entity_poly.pdbx_strand_id
1 'polypeptide(L)'
;GEFEDDSARGAYPGDPAPGHDPISHLELVARADAYAIVPASANTIAKLAHGLADNLLTSAALASRAPLLIAPAMNDAMWEHPATVANLALLQERGALIVPPETGELASKGEYGTGRLAEPATIAVAIEAVLGGAGYAPRSLDGLRVLVTAGGTREPIDSVRYVGNRSSGRMGVALAAEAARRGAAVTLVAANVALERPGGVEWVAVETATELEHATRERFGSSDVLLMAAAVADFRPADPLGEKISKSGRDGLALELEPTEDVLAGLSAARRDGQTLIGFAAEHGQGGLTRARGKLERKSLDAVVLNDISDPAIGFDSADNEVVFVTAAGEDPVPRAAKEAVAAAILDRVEGLRAPKTEAV
;
A
#
# COMPACT_ATOMS: atom_id res chain seq x y z
N GLY A 1 0.50 -22.28 -38.69
CA GLY A 1 1.61 -22.40 -37.73
C GLY A 1 1.02 -21.97 -36.42
N GLU A 2 0.95 -22.90 -35.46
CA GLU A 2 0.23 -22.65 -34.21
C GLU A 2 0.87 -21.50 -33.43
N PHE A 3 -0.01 -20.68 -32.85
CA PHE A 3 0.22 -19.48 -32.05
C PHE A 3 0.41 -18.18 -32.85
N GLU A 4 -0.65 -17.34 -32.84
CA GLU A 4 -0.55 -15.92 -33.17
C GLU A 4 0.41 -15.23 -32.19
N ASP A 5 1.23 -14.35 -32.76
CA ASP A 5 2.30 -13.62 -32.12
C ASP A 5 1.73 -12.56 -31.17
N ASP A 6 1.79 -12.81 -29.86
CA ASP A 6 1.41 -11.86 -28.82
C ASP A 6 2.66 -11.42 -28.06
N SER A 7 3.24 -10.31 -28.52
CA SER A 7 4.49 -9.72 -28.03
C SER A 7 4.44 -9.25 -26.57
N ALA A 8 3.27 -9.29 -25.91
CA ALA A 8 3.12 -8.90 -24.51
C ALA A 8 3.18 -10.09 -23.53
N ARG A 9 3.20 -11.34 -24.01
CA ARG A 9 3.27 -12.53 -23.16
C ARG A 9 4.67 -12.69 -22.57
N GLY A 10 4.86 -12.21 -21.33
CA GLY A 10 6.08 -12.40 -20.55
C GLY A 10 6.59 -11.15 -19.82
N ALA A 11 6.04 -9.97 -20.12
CA ALA A 11 6.39 -8.73 -19.41
C ALA A 11 5.43 -8.49 -18.22
N TYR A 12 5.98 -8.21 -17.05
CA TYR A 12 5.19 -7.69 -15.92
C TYR A 12 4.89 -6.19 -16.11
N PRO A 13 3.90 -5.62 -15.39
CA PRO A 13 3.63 -4.17 -15.47
C PRO A 13 4.88 -3.33 -15.20
N GLY A 14 5.38 -2.65 -16.23
CA GLY A 14 6.58 -1.79 -16.16
C GLY A 14 7.83 -2.34 -16.84
N ASP A 15 7.84 -3.60 -17.28
CA ASP A 15 8.97 -4.18 -18.00
C ASP A 15 8.94 -3.84 -19.51
N PRO A 16 10.12 -3.64 -20.14
CA PRO A 16 10.21 -3.51 -21.59
C PRO A 16 9.79 -4.82 -22.29
N ALA A 17 9.14 -4.69 -23.45
CA ALA A 17 8.76 -5.86 -24.25
C ALA A 17 10.00 -6.71 -24.60
N PRO A 18 9.95 -8.04 -24.40
CA PRO A 18 11.11 -8.89 -24.61
C PRO A 18 11.56 -8.87 -26.08
N GLY A 19 12.87 -8.75 -26.31
CA GLY A 19 13.47 -8.65 -27.65
C GLY A 19 13.67 -9.98 -28.39
N HIS A 20 13.00 -11.05 -27.96
CA HIS A 20 13.05 -12.38 -28.58
C HIS A 20 11.70 -13.10 -28.45
N ASP A 21 11.44 -14.06 -29.34
CA ASP A 21 10.25 -14.92 -29.33
C ASP A 21 9.97 -15.46 -27.92
N PRO A 22 8.68 -15.61 -27.53
CA PRO A 22 8.25 -15.72 -26.13
C PRO A 22 9.06 -16.77 -25.40
N ILE A 23 9.71 -16.31 -24.34
CA ILE A 23 10.70 -17.15 -23.70
C ILE A 23 10.03 -18.36 -23.08
N SER A 24 10.55 -19.52 -23.43
CA SER A 24 10.81 -20.60 -22.49
C SER A 24 9.63 -20.97 -21.58
N HIS A 25 8.87 -22.04 -21.81
CA HIS A 25 8.05 -22.63 -20.73
C HIS A 25 8.88 -22.87 -19.44
N LEU A 26 10.22 -22.90 -19.55
CA LEU A 26 11.20 -22.85 -18.47
C LEU A 26 11.28 -21.48 -17.76
N GLU A 27 11.32 -20.36 -18.49
CA GLU A 27 11.44 -19.02 -17.89
C GLU A 27 10.18 -18.58 -17.16
N LEU A 28 9.00 -18.92 -17.71
CA LEU A 28 7.70 -18.65 -17.10
C LEU A 28 7.63 -19.17 -15.65
N VAL A 29 8.30 -20.29 -15.38
CA VAL A 29 8.28 -20.96 -14.07
C VAL A 29 9.60 -20.88 -13.32
N ALA A 30 10.64 -20.26 -13.91
CA ALA A 30 11.99 -20.20 -13.32
C ALA A 30 12.02 -19.47 -11.97
N ARG A 31 11.10 -18.52 -11.77
CA ARG A 31 10.99 -17.69 -10.56
C ARG A 31 9.63 -17.81 -9.88
N ALA A 32 8.83 -18.81 -10.26
CA ALA A 32 7.54 -19.03 -9.62
C ALA A 32 7.75 -19.60 -8.22
N ASP A 33 7.12 -18.99 -7.21
CA ASP A 33 7.10 -19.51 -5.84
C ASP A 33 5.98 -20.56 -5.63
N ALA A 34 4.96 -20.54 -6.48
CA ALA A 34 3.91 -21.56 -6.61
C ALA A 34 3.38 -21.61 -8.05
N TYR A 35 2.89 -22.78 -8.48
CA TYR A 35 2.23 -22.93 -9.79
C TYR A 35 0.81 -23.46 -9.59
N ALA A 36 -0.19 -22.58 -9.76
CA ALA A 36 -1.59 -22.90 -9.52
C ALA A 36 -2.39 -23.04 -10.84
N ILE A 37 -3.19 -24.10 -10.96
CA ILE A 37 -4.06 -24.36 -12.12
C ILE A 37 -5.52 -24.29 -11.66
N VAL A 38 -6.21 -23.21 -12.08
CA VAL A 38 -7.53 -22.82 -11.58
C VAL A 38 -8.39 -22.27 -12.74
N PRO A 39 -9.49 -22.92 -13.14
CA PRO A 39 -9.85 -24.30 -12.81
C PRO A 39 -8.98 -25.33 -13.53
N ALA A 40 -8.86 -26.52 -12.94
CA ALA A 40 -8.29 -27.71 -13.58
C ALA A 40 -9.39 -28.66 -14.06
N SER A 41 -9.52 -28.81 -15.38
CA SER A 41 -10.43 -29.80 -15.97
C SER A 41 -9.92 -31.23 -15.78
N ALA A 42 -10.79 -32.23 -15.91
CA ALA A 42 -10.39 -33.65 -15.91
C ALA A 42 -9.31 -33.95 -16.97
N ASN A 43 -9.38 -33.30 -18.14
CA ASN A 43 -8.39 -33.44 -19.19
C ASN A 43 -7.02 -32.88 -18.78
N THR A 44 -6.99 -31.69 -18.18
CA THR A 44 -5.76 -31.09 -17.65
C THR A 44 -5.14 -31.97 -16.57
N ILE A 45 -5.96 -32.48 -15.65
CA ILE A 45 -5.53 -33.41 -14.58
C ILE A 45 -4.93 -34.69 -15.16
N ALA A 46 -5.57 -35.29 -16.17
CA ALA A 46 -5.04 -36.49 -16.83
C ALA A 46 -3.69 -36.22 -17.51
N LYS A 47 -3.56 -35.09 -18.22
CA LYS A 47 -2.29 -34.70 -18.86
C LYS A 47 -1.17 -34.53 -17.84
N LEU A 48 -1.42 -33.85 -16.74
CA LEU A 48 -0.44 -33.67 -15.66
C LEU A 48 -0.05 -35.00 -15.02
N ALA A 49 -1.04 -35.85 -14.70
CA ALA A 49 -0.81 -37.15 -14.09
C ALA A 49 0.07 -38.06 -14.96
N HIS A 50 -0.05 -37.96 -16.29
CA HIS A 50 0.72 -38.76 -17.24
C HIS A 50 1.94 -38.04 -17.84
N GLY A 51 2.24 -36.80 -17.41
CA GLY A 51 3.39 -36.04 -17.90
C GLY A 51 3.30 -35.62 -19.37
N LEU A 52 2.09 -35.43 -19.90
CA LEU A 52 1.87 -34.93 -21.26
C LEU A 52 2.15 -33.42 -21.29
N ALA A 53 3.04 -32.99 -22.19
CA ALA A 53 3.48 -31.60 -22.33
C ALA A 53 3.16 -31.05 -23.73
N ASP A 54 1.88 -31.06 -24.11
CA ASP A 54 1.39 -30.75 -25.47
C ASP A 54 0.92 -29.30 -25.64
N ASN A 55 0.99 -28.48 -24.59
CA ASN A 55 0.66 -27.07 -24.60
C ASN A 55 1.44 -26.33 -23.51
N LEU A 56 1.52 -25.00 -23.60
CA LEU A 56 2.30 -24.15 -22.69
C LEU A 56 2.01 -24.43 -21.21
N LEU A 57 0.75 -24.55 -20.80
CA LEU A 57 0.36 -24.80 -19.40
C LEU A 57 0.98 -26.10 -18.89
N THR A 58 0.87 -27.18 -19.68
CA THR A 58 1.38 -28.51 -19.31
C THR A 58 2.89 -28.63 -19.44
N SER A 59 3.51 -27.97 -20.43
CA SER A 59 4.97 -27.91 -20.58
C SER A 59 5.61 -27.11 -19.44
N ALA A 60 5.00 -25.99 -19.04
CA ALA A 60 5.44 -25.20 -17.90
C ALA A 60 5.25 -25.94 -16.56
N ALA A 61 4.12 -26.62 -16.38
CA ALA A 61 3.89 -27.44 -15.18
C ALA A 61 4.93 -28.57 -15.05
N LEU A 62 5.30 -29.23 -16.16
CA LEU A 62 6.32 -30.28 -16.15
C LEU A 62 7.74 -29.74 -15.88
N ALA A 63 8.01 -28.49 -16.28
CA ALA A 63 9.27 -27.81 -16.07
C ALA A 63 9.42 -27.16 -14.68
N SER A 64 8.29 -26.83 -14.03
CA SER A 64 8.27 -26.08 -12.78
C SER A 64 8.92 -26.85 -11.64
N ARG A 65 9.67 -26.13 -10.81
CA ARG A 65 10.14 -26.62 -9.51
C ARG A 65 9.32 -26.08 -8.34
N ALA A 66 8.41 -25.16 -8.62
CA ALA A 66 7.50 -24.60 -7.64
C ALA A 66 6.48 -25.66 -7.21
N PRO A 67 5.94 -25.61 -5.99
CA PRO A 67 4.85 -26.50 -5.60
C PRO A 67 3.64 -26.31 -6.53
N LEU A 68 3.05 -27.44 -6.94
CA LEU A 68 1.91 -27.49 -7.85
C LEU A 68 0.60 -27.48 -7.05
N LEU A 69 -0.29 -26.52 -7.35
CA LEU A 69 -1.64 -26.44 -6.79
C LEU A 69 -2.67 -26.65 -7.90
N ILE A 70 -3.68 -27.47 -7.63
CA ILE A 70 -4.73 -27.83 -8.59
C ILE A 70 -6.07 -27.59 -7.93
N ALA A 71 -6.90 -26.72 -8.52
CA ALA A 71 -8.29 -26.51 -8.11
C ALA A 71 -9.23 -27.09 -9.19
N PRO A 72 -9.72 -28.34 -9.03
CA PRO A 72 -10.54 -29.00 -10.03
C PRO A 72 -11.90 -28.31 -10.20
N ALA A 73 -12.41 -28.30 -11.43
CA ALA A 73 -13.81 -27.97 -11.69
C ALA A 73 -14.32 -28.78 -12.89
N MET A 74 -15.42 -29.50 -12.68
CA MET A 74 -16.05 -30.36 -13.68
C MET A 74 -17.45 -30.80 -13.22
N ASN A 75 -18.21 -31.43 -14.10
CA ASN A 75 -19.45 -32.11 -13.72
C ASN A 75 -19.16 -33.23 -12.67
N ASP A 76 -20.13 -33.53 -11.82
CA ASP A 76 -20.04 -34.53 -10.74
C ASP A 76 -19.67 -35.94 -11.23
N ALA A 77 -20.27 -36.40 -12.33
CA ALA A 77 -19.92 -37.69 -12.92
C ALA A 77 -18.46 -37.73 -13.41
N MET A 78 -17.92 -36.60 -13.86
CA MET A 78 -16.49 -36.51 -14.23
C MET A 78 -15.58 -36.49 -13.00
N TRP A 79 -16.02 -35.87 -11.90
CA TRP A 79 -15.29 -35.82 -10.63
C TRP A 79 -15.20 -37.21 -10.00
N GLU A 80 -16.29 -37.96 -9.98
CA GLU A 80 -16.39 -39.30 -9.40
C GLU A 80 -15.81 -40.40 -10.30
N HIS A 81 -15.49 -40.08 -11.56
CA HIS A 81 -14.98 -41.04 -12.50
C HIS A 81 -13.66 -41.67 -12.01
N PRO A 82 -13.52 -43.02 -12.01
CA PRO A 82 -12.34 -43.70 -11.46
C PRO A 82 -11.00 -43.21 -12.03
N ALA A 83 -10.97 -42.80 -13.30
CA ALA A 83 -9.76 -42.24 -13.91
C ALA A 83 -9.38 -40.87 -13.29
N THR A 84 -10.35 -39.98 -13.04
CA THR A 84 -10.11 -38.68 -12.41
C THR A 84 -9.61 -38.87 -10.99
N VAL A 85 -10.26 -39.76 -10.22
CA VAL A 85 -9.86 -40.11 -8.86
C VAL A 85 -8.44 -40.67 -8.82
N ALA A 86 -8.11 -41.61 -9.70
CA ALA A 86 -6.77 -42.18 -9.78
C ALA A 86 -5.70 -41.15 -10.19
N ASN A 87 -6.01 -40.26 -11.13
CA ASN A 87 -5.10 -39.21 -11.57
C ASN A 87 -4.83 -38.18 -10.47
N LEU A 88 -5.85 -37.79 -9.72
CA LEU A 88 -5.70 -36.90 -8.57
C LEU A 88 -4.86 -37.53 -7.47
N ALA A 89 -5.11 -38.80 -7.15
CA ALA A 89 -4.32 -39.53 -6.16
C ALA A 89 -2.83 -39.61 -6.57
N LEU A 90 -2.55 -39.89 -7.85
CA LEU A 90 -1.19 -39.92 -8.38
C LEU A 90 -0.49 -38.54 -8.31
N LEU A 91 -1.23 -37.47 -8.59
CA LEU A 91 -0.69 -36.11 -8.47
C LEU A 91 -0.41 -35.73 -7.02
N GLN A 92 -1.29 -36.11 -6.09
CA GLN A 92 -1.07 -35.93 -4.65
C GLN A 92 0.15 -36.70 -4.15
N GLU A 93 0.33 -37.96 -4.58
CA GLU A 93 1.52 -38.77 -4.27
C GLU A 93 2.82 -38.07 -4.74
N ARG A 94 2.75 -37.37 -5.87
CA ARG A 94 3.87 -36.58 -6.42
C ARG A 94 4.03 -35.20 -5.79
N GLY A 95 3.24 -34.87 -4.76
CA GLY A 95 3.36 -33.63 -3.99
C GLY A 95 2.52 -32.47 -4.49
N ALA A 96 1.58 -32.69 -5.42
CA ALA A 96 0.61 -31.65 -5.80
C ALA A 96 -0.42 -31.43 -4.67
N LEU A 97 -0.75 -30.18 -4.38
CA LEU A 97 -1.85 -29.82 -3.49
C LEU A 97 -3.15 -29.74 -4.29
N ILE A 98 -4.17 -30.47 -3.83
CA ILE A 98 -5.50 -30.45 -4.46
C ILE A 98 -6.44 -29.62 -3.57
N VAL A 99 -7.00 -28.56 -4.14
CA VAL A 99 -8.11 -27.80 -3.53
C VAL A 99 -9.40 -28.49 -3.96
N PRO A 100 -10.12 -29.17 -3.05
CA PRO A 100 -11.28 -29.96 -3.44
C PRO A 100 -12.39 -29.07 -4.01
N PRO A 101 -13.16 -29.55 -5.00
CA PRO A 101 -14.34 -28.83 -5.49
C PRO A 101 -15.44 -28.80 -4.42
N GLU A 102 -16.33 -27.82 -4.55
CA GLU A 102 -17.50 -27.66 -3.70
C GLU A 102 -18.71 -28.43 -4.26
N THR A 103 -19.69 -28.67 -3.37
CA THR A 103 -21.00 -29.21 -3.73
C THR A 103 -21.97 -28.05 -3.97
N GLY A 104 -22.65 -28.04 -5.12
CA GLY A 104 -23.62 -27.00 -5.44
C GLY A 104 -24.24 -27.16 -6.82
N GLU A 105 -24.94 -26.12 -7.28
CA GLU A 105 -25.40 -26.03 -8.67
C GLU A 105 -24.19 -26.02 -9.62
N LEU A 106 -24.22 -26.92 -10.60
CA LEU A 106 -23.18 -27.05 -11.61
C LEU A 106 -23.50 -26.15 -12.82
N ALA A 107 -22.53 -25.96 -13.71
CA ALA A 107 -22.69 -25.14 -14.91
C ALA A 107 -23.76 -25.68 -15.88
N SER A 108 -24.04 -26.98 -15.83
CA SER A 108 -25.13 -27.62 -16.56
C SER A 108 -26.47 -27.30 -15.91
N LYS A 109 -27.47 -26.97 -16.73
CA LYS A 109 -28.79 -26.56 -16.26
C LYS A 109 -29.48 -27.68 -15.46
N GLY A 110 -29.69 -27.42 -14.16
CA GLY A 110 -30.45 -28.29 -13.26
C GLY A 110 -29.65 -29.45 -12.64
N GLU A 111 -28.32 -29.44 -12.77
CA GLU A 111 -27.45 -30.43 -12.13
C GLU A 111 -26.91 -29.91 -10.80
N TYR A 112 -26.89 -30.77 -9.79
CA TYR A 112 -26.40 -30.49 -8.44
C TYR A 112 -25.49 -31.62 -8.00
N GLY A 113 -24.28 -31.29 -7.56
CA GLY A 113 -23.31 -32.31 -7.16
C GLY A 113 -21.96 -31.71 -6.78
N THR A 114 -21.00 -32.58 -6.45
CA THR A 114 -19.63 -32.18 -6.11
C THR A 114 -18.80 -32.05 -7.38
N GLY A 115 -18.26 -30.85 -7.63
CA GLY A 115 -17.55 -30.57 -8.88
C GLY A 115 -17.46 -29.08 -9.24
N ARG A 116 -18.18 -28.24 -8.49
CA ARG A 116 -18.09 -26.78 -8.58
C ARG A 116 -16.69 -26.33 -8.15
N LEU A 117 -16.10 -25.37 -8.86
CA LEU A 117 -14.83 -24.77 -8.44
C LEU A 117 -14.96 -24.21 -7.03
N ALA A 118 -13.96 -24.45 -6.17
CA ALA A 118 -13.90 -23.84 -4.85
C ALA A 118 -13.97 -22.31 -4.93
N GLU A 119 -14.54 -21.66 -3.92
CA GLU A 119 -14.60 -20.19 -3.89
C GLU A 119 -13.19 -19.57 -3.97
N PRO A 120 -13.02 -18.41 -4.64
CA PRO A 120 -11.71 -17.75 -4.78
C PRO A 120 -10.95 -17.56 -3.47
N ALA A 121 -11.66 -17.28 -2.36
CA ALA A 121 -11.06 -17.15 -1.03
C ALA A 121 -10.42 -18.46 -0.54
N THR A 122 -11.07 -19.60 -0.75
CA THR A 122 -10.54 -20.92 -0.39
C THR A 122 -9.28 -21.25 -1.20
N ILE A 123 -9.29 -20.91 -2.49
CA ILE A 123 -8.13 -21.11 -3.38
C ILE A 123 -6.96 -20.21 -2.96
N ALA A 124 -7.22 -18.94 -2.62
CA ALA A 124 -6.21 -18.01 -2.12
C ALA A 124 -5.52 -18.54 -0.85
N VAL A 125 -6.30 -19.00 0.13
CA VAL A 125 -5.79 -19.60 1.37
C VAL A 125 -4.88 -20.81 1.08
N ALA A 126 -5.26 -21.65 0.12
CA ALA A 126 -4.46 -22.80 -0.26
C ALA A 126 -3.14 -22.41 -0.96
N ILE A 127 -3.14 -21.38 -1.80
CA ILE A 127 -1.93 -20.82 -2.43
C ILE A 127 -1.01 -20.24 -1.36
N GLU A 128 -1.53 -19.49 -0.40
CA GLU A 128 -0.72 -18.88 0.66
C GLU A 128 -0.10 -19.92 1.60
N ALA A 129 -0.85 -20.98 1.93
CA ALA A 129 -0.31 -22.09 2.70
C ALA A 129 0.89 -22.74 2.02
N VAL A 130 0.86 -22.86 0.68
CA VAL A 130 1.98 -23.36 -0.13
C VAL A 130 3.18 -22.41 -0.13
N LEU A 131 2.92 -21.10 -0.14
CA LEU A 131 3.95 -20.06 -0.08
C LEU A 131 4.56 -19.88 1.32
N GLY A 132 4.14 -20.68 2.32
CA GLY A 132 4.59 -20.56 3.71
C GLY A 132 4.00 -19.36 4.45
N GLY A 133 2.94 -18.75 3.91
CA GLY A 133 2.15 -17.73 4.59
C GLY A 133 1.14 -18.35 5.56
N ALA A 134 0.84 -17.65 6.66
CA ALA A 134 -0.47 -17.82 7.29
C ALA A 134 -1.51 -17.39 6.24
N GLY A 135 -2.54 -18.22 5.98
CA GLY A 135 -3.58 -17.90 4.98
C GLY A 135 -4.20 -16.51 5.20
N TYR A 136 -4.91 -15.98 4.19
CA TYR A 136 -5.47 -14.63 4.11
C TYR A 136 -6.34 -14.35 5.33
N ALA A 137 -5.70 -13.90 6.39
CA ALA A 137 -6.35 -13.24 7.48
C ALA A 137 -6.62 -11.83 6.95
N PRO A 138 -7.89 -11.35 6.95
CA PRO A 138 -8.18 -9.97 6.62
C PRO A 138 -7.25 -9.09 7.42
N ARG A 139 -6.44 -8.28 6.72
CA ARG A 139 -5.55 -7.35 7.40
C ARG A 139 -6.39 -6.19 7.93
N SER A 140 -5.90 -5.56 8.98
CA SER A 140 -6.69 -4.60 9.75
C SER A 140 -7.18 -3.38 8.96
N LEU A 141 -6.54 -3.05 7.83
CA LEU A 141 -6.92 -1.93 6.96
C LEU A 141 -7.39 -2.36 5.56
N ASP A 142 -7.65 -3.65 5.33
CA ASP A 142 -8.17 -4.11 4.03
C ASP A 142 -9.46 -3.35 3.66
N GLY A 143 -9.52 -2.86 2.42
CA GLY A 143 -10.66 -2.09 1.89
C GLY A 143 -10.69 -0.61 2.27
N LEU A 144 -9.77 -0.13 3.10
CA LEU A 144 -9.66 1.30 3.44
C LEU A 144 -8.72 2.04 2.50
N ARG A 145 -9.04 3.32 2.24
CA ARG A 145 -8.18 4.24 1.49
C ARG A 145 -7.45 5.19 2.45
N VAL A 146 -6.14 5.16 2.45
CA VAL A 146 -5.30 5.99 3.33
C VAL A 146 -4.53 7.01 2.50
N LEU A 147 -4.78 8.29 2.75
CA LEU A 147 -4.05 9.41 2.17
C LEU A 147 -2.97 9.87 3.15
N VAL A 148 -1.72 9.88 2.70
CA VAL A 148 -0.57 10.27 3.52
C VAL A 148 0.14 11.44 2.85
N THR A 149 0.63 12.40 3.65
CA THR A 149 1.57 13.42 3.16
C THR A 149 2.94 13.23 3.81
N ALA A 150 4.01 13.44 3.06
CA ALA A 150 5.38 13.34 3.56
C ALA A 150 6.30 14.41 2.99
N GLY A 151 7.40 14.65 3.69
CA GLY A 151 8.47 15.55 3.23
C GLY A 151 8.25 17.00 3.65
N GLY A 152 8.93 17.91 2.99
CA GLY A 152 8.86 19.34 3.27
C GLY A 152 8.69 20.13 1.98
N THR A 153 7.82 21.13 1.98
CA THR A 153 7.60 21.96 0.79
C THR A 153 8.75 22.94 0.60
N ARG A 154 8.99 23.32 -0.66
CA ARG A 154 10.02 24.27 -1.08
C ARG A 154 9.35 25.41 -1.82
N GLU A 155 9.27 26.56 -1.18
CA GLU A 155 8.68 27.77 -1.73
C GLU A 155 9.79 28.58 -2.44
N PRO A 156 9.78 28.67 -3.78
CA PRO A 156 10.89 29.24 -4.54
C PRO A 156 11.05 30.73 -4.25
N ILE A 157 12.27 31.16 -3.93
CA ILE A 157 12.67 32.56 -3.86
C ILE A 157 13.13 33.01 -5.25
N ASP A 158 13.99 32.19 -5.85
CA ASP A 158 14.47 32.32 -7.22
C ASP A 158 14.71 30.95 -7.84
N SER A 159 15.28 30.89 -9.05
CA SER A 159 15.59 29.62 -9.73
C SER A 159 16.61 28.71 -9.04
N VAL A 160 17.22 29.14 -7.92
CA VAL A 160 18.25 28.41 -7.20
C VAL A 160 17.90 28.23 -5.72
N ARG A 161 17.15 29.15 -5.13
CA ARG A 161 16.92 29.27 -3.68
C ARG A 161 15.45 29.10 -3.36
N TYR A 162 15.16 28.53 -2.20
CA TYR A 162 13.80 28.35 -1.70
C TYR A 162 13.73 28.59 -0.17
N VAL A 163 12.53 28.86 0.31
CA VAL A 163 12.14 28.79 1.74
C VAL A 163 11.47 27.44 1.97
N GLY A 164 11.80 26.75 3.05
CA GLY A 164 11.17 25.47 3.35
C GLY A 164 11.58 24.91 4.69
N ASN A 165 10.87 23.86 5.10
CA ASN A 165 11.09 23.22 6.40
C ASN A 165 12.03 22.03 6.26
N ARG A 166 12.85 21.77 7.29
CA ARG A 166 13.73 20.60 7.32
C ARG A 166 12.93 19.35 7.61
N SER A 167 12.47 18.65 6.58
CA SER A 167 11.79 17.37 6.70
C SER A 167 12.36 16.37 5.71
N SER A 168 12.81 15.23 6.22
CA SER A 168 13.32 14.12 5.40
C SER A 168 12.21 13.29 4.75
N GLY A 169 10.97 13.44 5.21
CA GLY A 169 9.83 12.61 4.78
C GLY A 169 9.81 11.19 5.34
N ARG A 170 10.83 10.76 6.10
CA ARG A 170 10.94 9.38 6.61
C ARG A 170 9.71 8.91 7.40
N MET A 171 9.14 9.77 8.25
CA MET A 171 7.96 9.40 9.05
C MET A 171 6.74 9.15 8.17
N GLY A 172 6.45 10.04 7.21
CA GLY A 172 5.33 9.87 6.29
C GLY A 172 5.49 8.66 5.36
N VAL A 173 6.71 8.38 4.90
CA VAL A 173 7.00 7.16 4.12
C VAL A 173 6.80 5.90 4.97
N ALA A 174 7.27 5.88 6.22
CA ALA A 174 7.07 4.75 7.14
C ALA A 174 5.58 4.51 7.43
N LEU A 175 4.79 5.57 7.62
CA LEU A 175 3.33 5.49 7.78
C LEU A 175 2.64 4.90 6.54
N ALA A 176 3.04 5.36 5.34
CA ALA A 176 2.47 4.85 4.09
C ALA A 176 2.81 3.37 3.86
N ALA A 177 4.06 2.98 4.11
CA ALA A 177 4.51 1.59 4.01
C ALA A 177 3.76 0.68 5.01
N GLU A 178 3.61 1.12 6.24
CA GLU A 178 2.89 0.36 7.27
C GLU A 178 1.40 0.23 6.96
N ALA A 179 0.74 1.30 6.49
CA ALA A 179 -0.65 1.24 6.07
C ALA A 179 -0.87 0.26 4.91
N ALA A 180 0.03 0.26 3.91
CA ALA A 180 -0.02 -0.68 2.79
C ALA A 180 0.23 -2.11 3.26
N ARG A 181 1.17 -2.33 4.19
CA ARG A 181 1.43 -3.64 4.82
C ARG A 181 0.18 -4.18 5.52
N ARG A 182 -0.63 -3.31 6.12
CA ARG A 182 -1.91 -3.63 6.75
C ARG A 182 -3.10 -3.68 5.78
N GLY A 183 -2.85 -3.56 4.48
CA GLY A 183 -3.84 -3.82 3.43
C GLY A 183 -4.62 -2.62 2.91
N ALA A 184 -4.30 -1.41 3.37
CA ALA A 184 -4.92 -0.21 2.84
C ALA A 184 -4.51 0.04 1.37
N ALA A 185 -5.41 0.64 0.59
CA ALA A 185 -5.06 1.33 -0.64
C ALA A 185 -4.47 2.69 -0.27
N VAL A 186 -3.15 2.85 -0.45
CA VAL A 186 -2.42 4.02 0.03
C VAL A 186 -2.03 4.95 -1.11
N THR A 187 -2.33 6.24 -0.97
CA THR A 187 -1.74 7.31 -1.79
C THR A 187 -0.86 8.19 -0.91
N LEU A 188 0.39 8.38 -1.33
CA LEU A 188 1.38 9.21 -0.66
C LEU A 188 1.67 10.47 -1.50
N VAL A 189 1.31 11.64 -1.00
CA VAL A 189 1.70 12.94 -1.55
C VAL A 189 3.04 13.35 -0.93
N ALA A 190 4.10 13.24 -1.72
CA ALA A 190 5.49 13.37 -1.27
C ALA A 190 6.11 14.69 -1.73
N ALA A 191 6.29 15.63 -0.79
CA ALA A 191 6.94 16.92 -1.01
C ALA A 191 8.46 16.79 -0.88
N ASN A 192 9.20 16.86 -2.00
CA ASN A 192 10.67 16.85 -2.03
C ASN A 192 11.32 15.66 -1.29
N VAL A 193 10.69 14.48 -1.35
CA VAL A 193 11.18 13.25 -0.69
C VAL A 193 12.09 12.46 -1.64
N ALA A 194 13.33 12.23 -1.21
CA ALA A 194 14.34 11.45 -1.94
C ALA A 194 14.58 10.07 -1.30
N LEU A 195 13.50 9.40 -0.90
CA LEU A 195 13.52 8.07 -0.28
C LEU A 195 13.04 7.01 -1.28
N GLU A 196 13.35 5.75 -1.01
CA GLU A 196 12.82 4.62 -1.78
C GLU A 196 11.29 4.57 -1.70
N ARG A 197 10.64 4.21 -2.81
CA ARG A 197 9.18 4.14 -2.89
C ARG A 197 8.72 2.79 -2.34
N PRO A 198 7.90 2.76 -1.27
CA PRO A 198 7.37 1.51 -0.75
C PRO A 198 6.46 0.82 -1.78
N GLY A 199 6.52 -0.51 -1.85
CA GLY A 199 5.63 -1.30 -2.70
C GLY A 199 4.17 -1.15 -2.27
N GLY A 200 3.24 -1.18 -3.22
CA GLY A 200 1.79 -1.08 -2.95
C GLY A 200 1.30 0.31 -2.58
N VAL A 201 2.11 1.36 -2.79
CA VAL A 201 1.76 2.76 -2.52
C VAL A 201 1.74 3.57 -3.82
N GLU A 202 0.64 4.28 -4.10
CA GLU A 202 0.59 5.28 -5.17
C GLU A 202 1.41 6.51 -4.75
N TRP A 203 2.38 6.91 -5.58
CA TRP A 203 3.30 8.00 -5.26
C TRP A 203 3.00 9.25 -6.09
N VAL A 204 2.68 10.35 -5.41
CA VAL A 204 2.42 11.66 -6.03
C VAL A 204 3.50 12.64 -5.60
N ALA A 205 4.40 13.00 -6.51
CA ALA A 205 5.48 13.94 -6.23
C ALA A 205 4.99 15.39 -6.36
N VAL A 206 5.35 16.22 -5.37
CA VAL A 206 5.08 17.66 -5.35
C VAL A 206 6.30 18.42 -4.83
N GLU A 207 6.38 19.70 -5.11
CA GLU A 207 7.46 20.59 -4.68
C GLU A 207 6.96 21.65 -3.69
N THR A 208 5.86 22.32 -4.00
CA THR A 208 5.36 23.48 -3.23
C THR A 208 4.18 23.16 -2.33
N ALA A 209 3.88 24.05 -1.38
CA ALA A 209 2.68 23.95 -0.55
C ALA A 209 1.38 23.98 -1.38
N THR A 210 1.35 24.78 -2.45
CA THR A 210 0.20 24.88 -3.36
C THR A 210 -0.05 23.57 -4.10
N GLU A 211 1.01 22.93 -4.61
CA GLU A 211 0.88 21.63 -5.28
C GLU A 211 0.44 20.52 -4.32
N LEU A 212 0.98 20.53 -3.09
CA LEU A 212 0.56 19.60 -2.03
C LEU A 212 -0.92 19.80 -1.68
N GLU A 213 -1.37 21.05 -1.54
CA GLU A 213 -2.77 21.40 -1.29
C GLU A 213 -3.69 20.85 -2.38
N HIS A 214 -3.38 21.12 -3.65
CA HIS A 214 -4.16 20.64 -4.78
C HIS A 214 -4.21 19.10 -4.81
N ALA A 215 -3.05 18.45 -4.75
CA ALA A 215 -2.95 17.00 -4.82
C ALA A 215 -3.71 16.30 -3.67
N THR A 216 -3.65 16.86 -2.47
CA THR A 216 -4.39 16.33 -1.31
C THR A 216 -5.89 16.57 -1.45
N ARG A 217 -6.33 17.76 -1.87
CA ARG A 217 -7.75 18.10 -2.05
C ARG A 217 -8.45 17.19 -3.06
N GLU A 218 -7.83 16.91 -4.19
CA GLU A 218 -8.38 16.00 -5.23
C GLU A 218 -8.67 14.59 -4.69
N ARG A 219 -7.83 14.10 -3.77
CA ARG A 219 -7.88 12.71 -3.29
C ARG A 219 -8.64 12.58 -1.99
N PHE A 220 -8.68 13.64 -1.20
CA PHE A 220 -9.20 13.62 0.17
C PHE A 220 -10.64 13.15 0.26
N GLY A 221 -11.54 13.61 -0.61
CA GLY A 221 -12.96 13.21 -0.56
C GLY A 221 -13.20 11.71 -0.68
N SER A 222 -12.28 11.01 -1.35
CA SER A 222 -12.32 9.55 -1.50
C SER A 222 -11.59 8.80 -0.38
N SER A 223 -10.68 9.44 0.36
CA SER A 223 -9.92 8.80 1.43
C SER A 223 -10.75 8.53 2.68
N ASP A 224 -10.43 7.48 3.42
CA ASP A 224 -11.03 7.14 4.72
C ASP A 224 -10.17 7.64 5.89
N VAL A 225 -8.85 7.69 5.70
CA VAL A 225 -7.88 8.17 6.69
C VAL A 225 -6.95 9.17 6.03
N LEU A 226 -6.73 10.30 6.71
CA LEU A 226 -5.70 11.29 6.37
C LEU A 226 -4.59 11.29 7.43
N LEU A 227 -3.36 11.05 7.00
CA LEU A 227 -2.14 11.17 7.81
C LEU A 227 -1.33 12.37 7.30
N MET A 228 -1.53 13.55 7.89
CA MET A 228 -0.92 14.81 7.45
C MET A 228 0.47 15.00 8.06
N ALA A 229 1.45 14.21 7.62
CA ALA A 229 2.81 14.17 8.17
C ALA A 229 3.84 15.04 7.43
N ALA A 230 3.46 15.69 6.32
CA ALA A 230 4.33 16.65 5.63
C ALA A 230 4.54 17.93 6.46
N ALA A 231 5.77 18.46 6.41
CA ALA A 231 6.13 19.77 6.94
C ALA A 231 5.87 20.84 5.87
N VAL A 232 4.62 21.30 5.78
CA VAL A 232 4.22 22.39 4.90
C VAL A 232 4.81 23.70 5.41
N ALA A 233 5.41 24.50 4.53
CA ALA A 233 5.92 25.82 4.89
C ALA A 233 4.77 26.76 5.26
N ASP A 234 4.88 27.49 6.38
CA ASP A 234 3.87 28.44 6.84
C ASP A 234 3.86 29.76 6.03
N PHE A 235 4.96 30.04 5.33
CA PHE A 235 5.16 31.27 4.55
C PHE A 235 5.84 30.96 3.22
N ARG A 236 5.53 31.78 2.21
CA ARG A 236 6.16 31.76 0.87
C ARG A 236 6.62 33.16 0.45
N PRO A 237 7.59 33.29 -0.46
CA PRO A 237 7.96 34.58 -1.04
C PRO A 237 6.77 35.22 -1.76
N ALA A 238 6.52 36.51 -1.50
CA ALA A 238 5.41 37.26 -2.11
C ALA A 238 5.64 37.54 -3.61
N ASP A 239 6.90 37.71 -4.02
CA ASP A 239 7.30 37.93 -5.41
C ASP A 239 8.46 36.98 -5.81
N PRO A 240 8.17 35.72 -6.15
CA PRO A 240 9.19 34.76 -6.56
C PRO A 240 9.74 35.09 -7.96
N LEU A 241 11.06 35.13 -8.11
CA LEU A 241 11.71 35.48 -9.38
C LEU A 241 12.09 34.25 -10.21
N GLY A 242 11.76 34.25 -11.49
CA GLY A 242 12.14 33.15 -12.40
C GLY A 242 13.65 33.04 -12.67
N GLU A 243 14.42 34.08 -12.37
CA GLU A 243 15.87 34.13 -12.57
C GLU A 243 16.64 34.31 -11.26
N LYS A 244 17.87 33.80 -11.23
CA LYS A 244 18.74 33.88 -10.06
C LYS A 244 19.01 35.34 -9.69
N ILE A 245 18.72 35.68 -8.43
CA ILE A 245 18.98 37.01 -7.89
C ILE A 245 20.49 37.27 -7.86
N SER A 246 20.96 38.21 -8.72
CA SER A 246 22.37 38.65 -8.81
C SER A 246 22.87 39.35 -7.55
N LYS A 247 24.15 39.18 -7.20
CA LYS A 247 24.78 39.92 -6.09
C LYS A 247 25.22 41.34 -6.48
N SER A 248 25.25 41.68 -7.78
CA SER A 248 25.79 42.94 -8.27
C SER A 248 24.98 44.15 -7.80
N GLY A 249 25.64 45.09 -7.12
CA GLY A 249 25.04 46.37 -6.71
C GLY A 249 24.10 46.29 -5.51
N ARG A 250 24.19 45.24 -4.69
CA ARG A 250 23.35 45.05 -3.50
C ARG A 250 24.18 44.83 -2.24
N ASP A 251 23.87 45.59 -1.19
CA ASP A 251 24.45 45.41 0.14
C ASP A 251 23.74 44.30 0.95
N GLY A 252 22.52 43.91 0.55
CA GLY A 252 21.72 42.87 1.18
C GLY A 252 20.54 42.44 0.31
N LEU A 253 19.83 41.40 0.75
CA LEU A 253 18.59 40.92 0.14
C LEU A 253 17.49 40.93 1.21
N ALA A 254 16.43 41.71 0.99
CA ALA A 254 15.22 41.65 1.78
C ALA A 254 14.20 40.78 1.03
N LEU A 255 13.58 39.83 1.73
CA LEU A 255 12.53 38.97 1.20
C LEU A 255 11.24 39.27 1.96
N GLU A 256 10.21 39.67 1.21
CA GLU A 256 8.85 39.77 1.74
C GLU A 256 8.20 38.38 1.66
N LEU A 257 7.67 37.93 2.79
CA LEU A 257 7.02 36.63 2.93
C LEU A 257 5.55 36.82 3.24
N GLU A 258 4.69 36.09 2.55
CA GLU A 258 3.26 36.02 2.80
C GLU A 258 2.87 34.62 3.33
N PRO A 259 1.82 34.51 4.15
CA PRO A 259 1.40 33.21 4.69
C PRO A 259 0.89 32.28 3.58
N THR A 260 1.15 30.98 3.72
CA THR A 260 0.55 29.95 2.86
C THR A 260 -0.86 29.58 3.36
N GLU A 261 -1.61 28.86 2.53
CA GLU A 261 -2.90 28.32 2.95
C GLU A 261 -2.73 27.17 3.95
N ASP A 262 -3.59 27.14 4.97
CA ASP A 262 -3.62 26.03 5.93
C ASP A 262 -4.34 24.82 5.33
N VAL A 263 -3.58 23.99 4.61
CA VAL A 263 -4.08 22.78 3.93
C VAL A 263 -4.89 21.89 4.87
N LEU A 264 -4.40 21.66 6.09
CA LEU A 264 -5.06 20.76 7.03
C LEU A 264 -6.40 21.33 7.53
N ALA A 265 -6.48 22.64 7.74
CA ALA A 265 -7.74 23.30 8.08
C ALA A 265 -8.74 23.25 6.91
N GLY A 266 -8.26 23.47 5.68
CA GLY A 266 -9.07 23.37 4.47
C GLY A 266 -9.65 21.97 4.26
N LEU A 267 -8.85 20.92 4.46
CA LEU A 267 -9.30 19.53 4.36
C LEU A 267 -10.28 19.17 5.49
N SER A 268 -10.01 19.61 6.71
CA SER A 268 -10.91 19.38 7.85
C SER A 268 -12.28 20.05 7.66
N ALA A 269 -12.33 21.25 7.08
CA ALA A 269 -13.58 21.93 6.73
C ALA A 269 -14.38 21.18 5.65
N ALA A 270 -13.71 20.39 4.80
CA ALA A 270 -14.32 19.56 3.77
C ALA A 270 -14.55 18.10 4.21
N ARG A 271 -14.38 17.79 5.51
CA ARG A 271 -14.49 16.44 6.06
C ARG A 271 -15.87 15.83 5.82
N ARG A 272 -15.90 14.57 5.39
CA ARG A 272 -17.11 13.74 5.35
C ARG A 272 -17.21 12.85 6.59
N ASP A 273 -18.42 12.35 6.85
CA ASP A 273 -18.65 11.37 7.90
C ASP A 273 -17.82 10.10 7.67
N GLY A 274 -17.31 9.54 8.78
CA GLY A 274 -16.50 8.32 8.78
C GLY A 274 -15.02 8.51 8.39
N GLN A 275 -14.58 9.73 8.08
CA GLN A 275 -13.15 10.02 7.89
C GLN A 275 -12.42 10.18 9.23
N THR A 276 -11.15 9.76 9.25
CA THR A 276 -10.23 9.96 10.37
C THR A 276 -9.07 10.85 9.96
N LEU A 277 -8.89 11.99 10.63
CA LEU A 277 -7.89 13.00 10.30
C LEU A 277 -6.85 13.10 11.42
N ILE A 278 -5.60 12.82 11.06
CA ILE A 278 -4.45 12.85 11.95
C ILE A 278 -3.48 13.93 11.51
N GLY A 279 -3.26 14.92 12.38
CA GLY A 279 -2.26 15.95 12.16
C GLY A 279 -0.92 15.60 12.81
N PHE A 280 0.17 16.20 12.32
CA PHE A 280 1.47 16.14 12.98
C PHE A 280 1.86 17.52 13.52
N ALA A 281 2.54 17.54 14.66
CA ALA A 281 3.12 18.74 15.25
C ALA A 281 4.54 18.43 15.70
N ALA A 282 5.51 19.21 15.21
CA ALA A 282 6.88 19.16 15.69
C ALA A 282 7.12 20.41 16.53
N GLU A 283 7.40 20.24 17.81
CA GLU A 283 7.43 21.32 18.78
C GLU A 283 8.71 21.34 19.59
N HIS A 284 9.15 22.53 19.98
CA HIS A 284 10.24 22.72 20.93
C HIS A 284 9.70 23.10 22.33
N GLY A 285 10.27 22.48 23.36
CA GLY A 285 10.13 22.82 24.77
C GLY A 285 8.80 22.43 25.40
N GLN A 286 8.67 22.77 26.69
CA GLN A 286 7.58 22.32 27.59
C GLN A 286 6.15 22.74 27.19
N GLY A 287 5.99 23.56 26.15
CA GLY A 287 4.68 24.01 25.64
C GLY A 287 4.09 23.16 24.51
N GLY A 288 4.77 22.10 24.07
CA GLY A 288 4.35 21.30 22.91
C GLY A 288 2.95 20.69 23.04
N LEU A 289 2.62 20.12 24.20
CA LEU A 289 1.31 19.51 24.46
C LEU A 289 0.15 20.51 24.38
N THR A 290 0.33 21.70 24.95
CA THR A 290 -0.69 22.77 24.87
C THR A 290 -0.93 23.20 23.42
N ARG A 291 0.13 23.31 22.62
CA ARG A 291 -0.01 23.66 21.19
C ARG A 291 -0.63 22.53 20.37
N ALA A 292 -0.29 21.28 20.67
CA ALA A 292 -0.92 20.11 20.04
C ALA A 292 -2.42 20.04 20.33
N ARG A 293 -2.85 20.24 21.59
CA ARG A 293 -4.28 20.32 21.96
C ARG A 293 -4.99 21.47 21.24
N GLY A 294 -4.37 22.65 21.22
CA GLY A 294 -4.94 23.77 20.48
C GLY A 294 -5.05 23.49 18.97
N LYS A 295 -4.11 22.76 18.37
CA LYS A 295 -4.16 22.35 16.96
C LYS A 295 -5.27 21.34 16.71
N LEU A 296 -5.43 20.36 17.59
CA LEU A 296 -6.50 19.36 17.56
C LEU A 296 -7.88 20.04 17.50
N GLU A 297 -8.14 20.98 18.42
CA GLU A 297 -9.41 21.69 18.52
C GLU A 297 -9.64 22.62 17.33
N ARG A 298 -8.69 23.53 17.04
CA ARG A 298 -8.85 24.53 15.96
C ARG A 298 -9.02 23.92 14.58
N LYS A 299 -8.43 22.76 14.34
CA LYS A 299 -8.51 22.06 13.05
C LYS A 299 -9.45 20.86 13.10
N SER A 300 -10.24 20.68 14.17
CA SER A 300 -11.24 19.61 14.32
C SER A 300 -10.71 18.21 13.93
N LEU A 301 -9.50 17.89 14.41
CA LEU A 301 -8.81 16.63 14.11
C LEU A 301 -9.19 15.55 15.11
N ASP A 302 -9.05 14.28 14.71
CA ASP A 302 -9.29 13.15 15.62
C ASP A 302 -8.08 12.89 16.51
N ALA A 303 -6.87 13.15 15.99
CA ALA A 303 -5.65 13.16 16.77
C ALA A 303 -4.58 14.10 16.21
N VAL A 304 -3.63 14.44 17.08
CA VAL A 304 -2.36 15.08 16.71
C VAL A 304 -1.22 14.22 17.23
N VAL A 305 -0.31 13.84 16.33
CA VAL A 305 0.96 13.21 16.70
C VAL A 305 1.96 14.33 17.02
N LEU A 306 2.25 14.51 18.30
CA LEU A 306 3.24 15.47 18.78
C LEU A 306 4.61 14.81 18.81
N ASN A 307 5.59 15.43 18.16
CA ASN A 307 7.01 15.10 18.25
C ASN A 307 7.75 16.24 18.96
N ASP A 308 8.38 15.96 20.10
CA ASP A 308 9.27 16.91 20.76
C ASP A 308 10.65 16.85 20.11
N ILE A 309 10.94 17.85 19.27
CA ILE A 309 12.19 17.94 18.50
C ILE A 309 13.28 18.72 19.25
N SER A 310 13.13 18.94 20.56
CA SER A 310 14.12 19.66 21.39
C SER A 310 15.41 18.90 21.60
N ASP A 311 15.37 17.56 21.53
CA ASP A 311 16.56 16.73 21.58
C ASP A 311 17.03 16.40 20.13
N PRO A 312 18.26 16.83 19.74
CA PRO A 312 18.82 16.53 18.42
C PRO A 312 18.88 15.03 18.08
N ALA A 313 18.88 14.15 19.08
CA ALA A 313 18.92 12.71 18.91
C ALA A 313 17.57 12.09 18.47
N ILE A 314 16.45 12.84 18.50
CA ILE A 314 15.08 12.37 18.18
C ILE A 314 14.36 13.28 17.16
N GLY A 315 15.06 14.24 16.55
CA GLY A 315 14.48 15.23 15.63
C GLY A 315 14.19 14.73 14.20
N PHE A 316 13.82 15.68 13.32
CA PHE A 316 13.43 15.46 11.91
C PHE A 316 14.36 14.53 11.10
N ASP A 317 15.66 14.55 11.41
CA ASP A 317 16.69 13.79 10.70
C ASP A 317 17.22 12.57 11.47
N SER A 318 16.65 12.21 12.62
CA SER A 318 17.02 10.99 13.35
C SER A 318 16.40 9.73 12.72
N ALA A 319 16.99 8.56 13.04
CA ALA A 319 16.46 7.23 12.73
C ALA A 319 15.42 6.78 13.77
N ASP A 320 15.58 7.22 15.02
CA ASP A 320 14.62 6.98 16.09
C ASP A 320 13.66 8.16 16.22
N ASN A 321 12.48 7.90 16.78
CA ASN A 321 11.49 8.92 17.08
C ASN A 321 10.76 8.57 18.39
N GLU A 322 10.33 9.58 19.13
CA GLU A 322 9.45 9.47 20.29
C GLU A 322 8.30 10.45 20.07
N VAL A 323 7.06 9.99 20.23
CA VAL A 323 5.89 10.84 19.96
C VAL A 323 4.83 10.68 21.04
N VAL A 324 3.98 11.69 21.19
CA VAL A 324 2.78 11.61 22.00
C VAL A 324 1.57 11.68 21.07
N PHE A 325 0.70 10.68 21.14
CA PHE A 325 -0.55 10.65 20.40
C PHE A 325 -1.63 11.38 21.21
N VAL A 326 -2.02 12.56 20.76
CA VAL A 326 -2.95 13.45 21.48
C VAL A 326 -4.33 13.38 20.85
N THR A 327 -5.34 13.02 21.64
CA THR A 327 -6.76 12.97 21.25
C THR A 327 -7.60 13.82 22.20
N ALA A 328 -8.90 13.94 21.92
CA ALA A 328 -9.85 14.57 22.84
C ALA A 328 -9.98 13.81 24.18
N ALA A 329 -9.69 12.49 24.18
CA ALA A 329 -9.77 11.66 25.38
C ALA A 329 -8.53 11.77 26.27
N GLY A 330 -7.38 12.14 25.71
CA GLY A 330 -6.14 12.24 26.46
C GLY A 330 -4.88 12.12 25.60
N GLU A 331 -3.77 11.89 26.30
CA GLU A 331 -2.43 11.77 25.74
C GLU A 331 -1.96 10.33 25.90
N ASP A 332 -1.40 9.76 24.84
CA ASP A 332 -0.89 8.40 24.83
C ASP A 332 0.56 8.39 24.29
N PRO A 333 1.56 8.29 25.18
CA PRO A 333 2.97 8.27 24.79
C PRO A 333 3.33 7.03 23.96
N VAL A 334 4.06 7.24 22.87
CA VAL A 334 4.71 6.19 22.07
C VAL A 334 6.22 6.25 22.39
N PRO A 335 6.77 5.22 23.07
CA PRO A 335 8.17 5.20 23.47
C PRO A 335 9.13 5.35 22.28
N ARG A 336 10.32 5.88 22.55
CA ARG A 336 11.39 5.97 21.56
C ARG A 336 11.65 4.62 20.87
N ALA A 337 11.50 4.61 19.55
CA ALA A 337 11.77 3.46 18.71
C ALA A 337 12.16 3.90 17.29
N ALA A 338 12.54 2.93 16.45
CA ALA A 338 12.71 3.17 15.02
C ALA A 338 11.41 3.70 14.40
N LYS A 339 11.51 4.53 13.35
CA LYS A 339 10.35 5.18 12.72
C LYS A 339 9.29 4.19 12.22
N GLU A 340 9.69 3.00 11.81
CA GLU A 340 8.80 1.91 11.39
C GLU A 340 7.95 1.40 12.56
N ALA A 341 8.57 1.21 13.73
CA ALA A 341 7.86 0.80 14.94
C ALA A 341 6.93 1.91 15.46
N VAL A 342 7.37 3.18 15.37
CA VAL A 342 6.52 4.34 15.69
C VAL A 342 5.35 4.45 14.72
N ALA A 343 5.57 4.21 13.41
CA ALA A 343 4.50 4.19 12.41
C ALA A 343 3.46 3.12 12.74
N ALA A 344 3.89 1.90 13.07
CA ALA A 344 3.01 0.82 13.50
C ALA A 344 2.19 1.22 14.73
N ALA A 345 2.82 1.76 15.77
CA ALA A 345 2.15 2.21 16.98
C ALA A 345 1.13 3.35 16.74
N ILE A 346 1.41 4.25 15.79
CA ILE A 346 0.47 5.30 15.35
C ILE A 346 -0.72 4.65 14.64
N LEU A 347 -0.49 3.72 13.71
CA LEU A 347 -1.56 3.06 12.96
C LEU A 347 -2.46 2.21 13.88
N ASP A 348 -1.92 1.57 14.91
CA ASP A 348 -2.71 0.87 15.94
C ASP A 348 -3.75 1.80 16.60
N ARG A 349 -3.32 3.03 16.91
CA ARG A 349 -4.19 4.05 17.53
C ARG A 349 -5.20 4.61 16.54
N VAL A 350 -4.81 4.78 15.28
CA VAL A 350 -5.73 5.17 14.20
C VAL A 350 -6.83 4.12 14.01
N GLU A 351 -6.49 2.83 14.03
CA GLU A 351 -7.48 1.75 14.00
C GLU A 351 -8.42 1.80 15.20
N GLY A 352 -7.88 2.04 16.40
CA GLY A 352 -8.67 2.21 17.62
C GLY A 352 -9.68 3.37 17.53
N LEU A 353 -9.34 4.47 16.86
CA LEU A 353 -10.27 5.58 16.61
C LEU A 353 -11.38 5.24 15.62
N ARG A 354 -11.15 4.25 14.74
CA ARG A 354 -12.10 3.81 13.70
C ARG A 354 -12.98 2.66 14.15
N ALA A 355 -12.57 1.90 15.16
CA ALA A 355 -13.38 0.84 15.72
C ALA A 355 -14.73 1.42 16.18
N PRO A 356 -15.86 0.73 15.92
CA PRO A 356 -17.15 1.18 16.41
C PRO A 356 -17.06 1.34 17.93
N LYS A 357 -17.46 2.50 18.45
CA LYS A 357 -17.59 2.69 19.89
C LYS A 357 -18.60 1.66 20.38
N THR A 358 -18.14 0.61 21.05
CA THR A 358 -19.02 -0.28 21.79
C THR A 358 -19.72 0.60 22.82
N GLU A 359 -21.00 0.90 22.61
CA GLU A 359 -21.83 1.52 23.64
C GLU A 359 -21.77 0.60 24.86
N ALA A 360 -21.14 1.08 25.93
CA ALA A 360 -21.22 0.43 27.22
C ALA A 360 -22.69 0.51 27.65
N VAL A 361 -23.36 -0.65 27.66
CA VAL A 361 -24.71 -0.85 28.20
C VAL A 361 -24.70 -0.64 29.72
#